data_AF-A0A7D9M502-F1
#
_entry.id   AF-A0A7D9M502-F1
#
_cell.length_a   1.000
_cell.length_b   1.000
_cell.length_c   1.000
_cell.angle_alpha   90.00
_cell.angle_beta   90.00
_cell.angle_gamma   90.00
#
_symmetry.space_group_name_H-M   'P 1'
#
loop_
_entity.id
_entity.type
_entity.pdbx_description
1 polymer ?
#
loop_
_entity_poly.entity_id
_entity_poly.type
_entity_poly.pdbx_seq_one_letter_code
_entity_poly.pdbx_strand_id
1 'polypeptide(L)'
;SNMDSQSLGSNACTIIAVLVAINFLSDTAWFSQHHLLSTLDSSFLAYNYQLFTEGNQMYESLDEEQINYCAPEILEHPELGLIDNAERGEEYQFNNFADFLLELQMLSTKRIKLAFVLIFHPDKSMSLLINELGESRLIDSHSHLDSGAIIATASENKLHCMVNYIQEMILRDWGNTVQPPFDVTTVKLKAC
;
A
#
# COMPACT_ATOMS: atom_id res chain seq x y z
N SER A 1 -22.79 27.01 11.21
CA SER A 1 -22.22 25.94 12.05
C SER A 1 -21.90 24.78 11.14
N ASN A 2 -20.61 24.46 11.04
CA ASN A 2 -19.99 23.55 10.07
C ASN A 2 -20.71 22.21 9.98
N MET A 3 -21.29 21.94 8.80
CA MET A 3 -21.60 20.62 8.30
C MET A 3 -20.66 20.37 7.11
N ASP A 4 -20.30 19.10 6.93
CA ASP A 4 -19.52 18.53 5.82
C ASP A 4 -17.98 18.65 5.91
N SER A 5 -17.42 18.06 6.97
CA SER A 5 -16.18 17.26 6.79
C SER A 5 -16.58 15.83 6.41
N GLN A 6 -17.23 15.68 5.25
CA GLN A 6 -17.33 14.37 4.62
C GLN A 6 -15.90 13.94 4.31
N SER A 7 -15.46 12.85 4.92
CA SER A 7 -14.19 12.20 4.64
C SER A 7 -14.20 11.75 3.18
N LEU A 8 -13.74 12.65 2.31
CA LEU A 8 -13.49 12.40 0.91
C LEU A 8 -12.33 11.44 0.81
N GLY A 9 -12.52 10.43 -0.03
CA GLY A 9 -11.42 9.59 -0.38
C GLY A 9 -10.34 10.35 -1.10
N SER A 10 -9.10 10.09 -0.71
CA SER A 10 -7.97 10.75 -1.31
C SER A 10 -7.29 9.74 -2.24
N ASN A 11 -7.48 9.92 -3.54
CA ASN A 11 -6.73 9.21 -4.59
C ASN A 11 -5.23 9.25 -4.34
N ALA A 12 -4.73 10.30 -3.67
CA ALA A 12 -3.36 10.37 -3.24
C ALA A 12 -2.93 9.12 -2.47
N CYS A 13 -3.76 8.56 -1.57
CA CYS A 13 -3.40 7.36 -0.81
C CYS A 13 -3.22 6.13 -1.72
N THR A 14 -4.06 5.97 -2.74
CA THR A 14 -3.93 4.87 -3.70
C THR A 14 -2.71 5.08 -4.61
N ILE A 15 -2.49 6.30 -5.09
CA ILE A 15 -1.30 6.67 -5.89
C ILE A 15 -0.02 6.38 -5.10
N ILE A 16 0.05 6.87 -3.85
CA ILE A 16 1.17 6.64 -2.94
C ILE A 16 1.38 5.14 -2.72
N ALA A 17 0.32 4.37 -2.47
CA ALA A 17 0.44 2.94 -2.25
C ALA A 17 1.03 2.21 -3.48
N VAL A 18 0.59 2.59 -4.68
CA VAL A 18 1.17 2.07 -5.93
C VAL A 18 2.63 2.48 -6.08
N LEU A 19 2.99 3.75 -5.84
CA LEU A 19 4.38 4.22 -5.89
C LEU A 19 5.29 3.45 -4.94
N VAL A 20 4.84 3.26 -3.70
CA VAL A 20 5.55 2.47 -2.68
C VAL A 20 5.77 1.04 -3.17
N ALA A 21 4.75 0.40 -3.73
CA ALA A 21 4.84 -0.94 -4.28
C ALA A 21 5.87 -1.04 -5.43
N ILE A 22 5.81 -0.13 -6.40
CA ILE A 22 6.76 -0.09 -7.54
C ILE A 22 8.19 0.09 -7.04
N ASN A 23 8.40 1.02 -6.11
CA ASN A 23 9.73 1.31 -5.59
C ASN A 23 10.33 0.15 -4.79
N PHE A 24 9.50 -0.56 -4.02
CA PHE A 24 9.90 -1.77 -3.30
C PHE A 24 10.36 -2.89 -4.25
N LEU A 25 9.63 -3.07 -5.36
CA LEU A 25 9.92 -4.10 -6.35
C LEU A 25 11.16 -3.76 -7.20
N SER A 26 11.42 -2.48 -7.47
CA SER A 26 12.46 -2.02 -8.41
C SER A 26 13.89 -2.10 -7.86
N ASP A 27 14.09 -2.78 -6.72
CA ASP A 27 15.37 -2.82 -6.01
C ASP A 27 16.00 -1.43 -5.84
N THR A 28 15.16 -0.40 -5.68
CA THR A 28 15.65 0.90 -5.25
C THR A 28 16.42 0.65 -3.96
N ALA A 29 17.66 1.13 -3.92
CA ALA A 29 18.75 0.57 -3.12
C ALA A 29 18.44 0.39 -1.63
N TRP A 30 17.37 1.00 -1.12
CA TRP A 30 17.08 1.16 0.30
C TRP A 30 16.19 0.04 0.85
N PHE A 31 15.24 -0.52 0.10
CA PHE A 31 14.45 -1.67 0.58
C PHE A 31 15.29 -2.95 0.70
N SER A 32 16.34 -3.07 -0.11
CA SER A 32 17.32 -4.15 -0.11
C SER A 32 18.39 -4.04 0.99
N GLN A 33 18.58 -2.86 1.59
CA GLN A 33 19.71 -2.62 2.52
C GLN A 33 19.34 -2.65 4.01
N HIS A 34 18.07 -2.44 4.35
CA HIS A 34 17.63 -2.35 5.75
C HIS A 34 16.69 -3.50 6.10
N HIS A 35 17.23 -4.59 6.66
CA HIS A 35 16.43 -5.73 7.16
C HIS A 35 15.97 -5.56 8.62
N LEU A 36 16.66 -4.70 9.39
CA LEU A 36 16.39 -4.49 10.82
C LEU A 36 15.82 -3.10 11.08
N LEU A 37 14.67 -3.02 11.78
CA LEU A 37 14.06 -1.76 12.21
C LEU A 37 15.01 -0.86 13.01
N SER A 38 15.95 -1.45 13.76
CA SER A 38 16.98 -0.70 14.50
C SER A 38 17.98 0.05 13.61
N THR A 39 17.86 -0.12 12.30
CA THR A 39 18.71 0.52 11.27
C THR A 39 17.92 1.43 10.35
N LEU A 40 16.65 1.75 10.66
CA LEU A 40 15.92 2.81 9.94
C LEU A 40 16.63 4.14 10.21
N ASP A 41 17.46 4.55 9.26
CA ASP A 41 18.23 5.77 9.34
C ASP A 41 17.48 6.95 8.71
N SER A 42 18.10 8.14 8.75
CA SER A 42 17.51 9.35 8.19
C SER A 42 17.29 9.27 6.68
N SER A 43 18.06 8.45 5.95
CA SER A 43 17.78 8.18 4.54
C SER A 43 16.45 7.48 4.37
N PHE A 44 16.19 6.42 5.14
CA PHE A 44 14.90 5.73 5.06
C PHE A 44 13.70 6.68 5.25
N LEU A 45 13.75 7.54 6.27
CA LEU A 45 12.69 8.52 6.52
C LEU A 45 12.54 9.54 5.39
N ALA A 46 13.66 10.03 4.85
CA ALA A 46 13.67 10.97 3.73
C ALA A 46 13.08 10.34 2.45
N TYR A 47 13.31 9.06 2.19
CA TYR A 47 12.73 8.36 1.04
C TYR A 47 11.23 8.30 1.09
N ASN A 48 10.73 7.88 2.26
CA ASN A 48 9.32 7.67 2.49
C ASN A 48 8.65 9.02 2.30
N TYR A 49 9.16 10.05 2.97
CA TYR A 49 8.71 11.43 2.77
C TYR A 49 8.70 11.86 1.30
N GLN A 50 9.74 11.52 0.52
CA GLN A 50 9.78 11.83 -0.91
C GLN A 50 8.68 11.11 -1.69
N LEU A 51 8.45 9.82 -1.46
CA LEU A 51 7.38 9.06 -2.13
C LEU A 51 5.98 9.60 -1.78
N PHE A 52 5.77 9.98 -0.52
CA PHE A 52 4.51 10.59 -0.09
C PHE A 52 4.30 11.97 -0.73
N THR A 53 5.36 12.78 -0.79
CA THR A 53 5.33 14.08 -1.47
C THR A 53 5.06 13.93 -2.97
N GLU A 54 5.72 12.98 -3.63
CA GLU A 54 5.54 12.69 -5.05
C GLU A 54 4.13 12.23 -5.37
N GLY A 55 3.57 11.30 -4.57
CA GLY A 55 2.21 10.83 -4.76
C GLY A 55 1.15 11.92 -4.54
N ASN A 56 1.36 12.82 -3.57
CA ASN A 56 0.52 14.01 -3.40
C ASN A 56 0.61 14.96 -4.60
N GLN A 57 1.81 15.23 -5.12
CA GLN A 57 1.99 16.08 -6.30
C GLN A 57 1.34 15.48 -7.55
N MET A 58 1.48 14.17 -7.74
CA MET A 58 0.79 13.44 -8.80
C MET A 58 -0.71 13.61 -8.70
N TYR A 59 -1.28 13.43 -7.50
CA TYR A 59 -2.70 13.64 -7.27
C TYR A 59 -3.15 15.08 -7.56
N GLU A 60 -2.42 16.09 -7.05
CA GLU A 60 -2.72 17.51 -7.28
C GLU A 60 -2.64 17.92 -8.76
N SER A 61 -1.91 17.16 -9.58
CA SER A 61 -1.77 17.42 -11.02
C SER A 61 -2.90 16.82 -11.87
N LEU A 62 -3.73 15.94 -11.32
CA LEU A 62 -4.87 15.36 -12.03
C LEU A 62 -6.01 16.38 -12.11
N ASP A 63 -6.50 16.65 -13.32
CA ASP A 63 -7.58 17.61 -13.59
C ASP A 63 -8.99 17.03 -13.27
N GLU A 64 -9.08 15.79 -12.78
CA GLU A 64 -10.34 15.07 -12.56
C GLU A 64 -10.96 15.32 -11.16
N GLU A 65 -12.29 15.49 -11.11
CA GLU A 65 -13.06 15.58 -9.87
C GLU A 65 -12.98 14.26 -9.07
N GLN A 66 -12.10 14.18 -8.06
CA GLN A 66 -12.16 13.28 -6.89
C GLN A 66 -12.81 11.88 -7.08
N ILE A 67 -12.51 11.17 -8.18
CA ILE A 67 -12.96 9.78 -8.39
C ILE A 67 -12.01 8.87 -7.63
N ASN A 68 -12.49 8.10 -6.64
CA ASN A 68 -11.68 7.10 -5.95
C ASN A 68 -11.13 6.04 -6.93
N TYR A 69 -9.86 6.14 -7.30
CA TYR A 69 -9.23 5.17 -8.20
C TYR A 69 -8.92 3.85 -7.47
N CYS A 70 -9.03 2.75 -8.18
CA CYS A 70 -8.42 1.48 -7.81
C CYS A 70 -6.96 1.38 -8.29
N ALA A 71 -6.21 0.41 -7.78
CA ALA A 71 -4.80 0.24 -8.15
C ALA A 71 -4.58 -0.01 -9.65
N PRO A 72 -5.40 -0.83 -10.35
CA PRO A 72 -5.36 -0.95 -11.81
C PRO A 72 -5.50 0.39 -12.55
N GLU A 73 -6.45 1.23 -12.14
CA GLU A 73 -6.68 2.54 -12.77
C GLU A 73 -5.46 3.45 -12.61
N ILE A 74 -4.84 3.49 -11.43
CA ILE A 74 -3.60 4.24 -11.20
C ILE A 74 -2.44 3.72 -12.06
N LEU A 75 -2.26 2.40 -12.17
CA LEU A 75 -1.19 1.79 -12.96
C LEU A 75 -1.34 2.07 -14.46
N GLU A 76 -2.57 2.18 -14.95
CA GLU A 76 -2.90 2.41 -16.36
C GLU A 76 -3.16 3.90 -16.67
N HIS A 77 -3.13 4.78 -15.67
CA HIS A 77 -3.43 6.20 -15.86
C HIS A 77 -2.34 6.88 -16.71
N PRO A 78 -2.69 7.47 -17.88
CA PRO A 78 -1.72 7.99 -18.83
C PRO A 78 -0.93 9.18 -18.27
N GLU A 79 -1.55 10.01 -17.44
CA GLU A 79 -0.92 11.22 -16.87
C GLU A 79 0.04 10.91 -15.72
N LEU A 80 -0.06 9.73 -15.10
CA LEU A 80 0.79 9.35 -13.96
C LEU A 80 2.14 8.76 -14.41
N GLY A 81 2.28 8.37 -15.68
CA GLY A 81 3.55 7.86 -16.23
C GLY A 81 4.03 6.53 -15.63
N LEU A 82 3.15 5.79 -14.94
CA LEU A 82 3.51 4.52 -14.28
C LEU A 82 3.42 3.31 -15.21
N ILE A 83 2.67 3.45 -16.31
CA ILE A 83 2.35 2.36 -17.25
C ILE A 83 3.59 1.74 -17.90
N ASP A 84 4.70 2.48 -18.02
CA ASP A 84 5.93 1.96 -18.64
C ASP A 84 6.78 1.15 -17.64
N ASN A 85 6.60 1.37 -16.34
CA ASN A 85 7.43 0.77 -15.29
C ASN A 85 6.77 -0.44 -14.62
N ALA A 86 5.45 -0.43 -14.53
CA ALA A 86 4.69 -1.41 -13.79
C ALA A 86 3.39 -1.81 -14.49
N GLU A 87 2.84 -2.94 -14.05
CA GLU A 87 1.56 -3.46 -14.49
C GLU A 87 0.80 -4.07 -13.32
N ARG A 88 -0.52 -4.17 -13.47
CA ARG A 88 -1.34 -4.89 -12.50
C ARG A 88 -1.03 -6.39 -12.55
N GLY A 89 -0.94 -6.99 -11.38
CA GLY A 89 -0.82 -8.43 -11.21
C GLY A 89 -2.17 -9.10 -11.03
N GLU A 90 -2.21 -10.07 -10.13
CA GLU A 90 -3.44 -10.72 -9.66
C GLU A 90 -4.26 -9.73 -8.81
N GLU A 91 -5.58 -9.77 -9.01
CA GLU A 91 -6.58 -8.97 -8.30
C GLU A 91 -7.48 -9.91 -7.50
N TYR A 92 -7.74 -9.53 -6.26
CA TYR A 92 -8.51 -10.31 -5.30
C TYR A 92 -9.53 -9.41 -4.61
N GLN A 93 -10.66 -10.00 -4.23
CA GLN A 93 -11.60 -9.39 -3.31
C GLN A 93 -11.83 -10.35 -2.15
N PHE A 94 -11.58 -9.89 -0.93
CA PHE A 94 -11.70 -10.70 0.28
C PHE A 94 -12.90 -10.28 1.12
N ASN A 95 -13.76 -11.24 1.43
CA ASN A 95 -14.91 -11.04 2.32
C ASN A 95 -14.55 -11.20 3.81
N ASN A 96 -13.33 -11.65 4.12
CA ASN A 96 -12.83 -11.78 5.48
C ASN A 96 -11.29 -11.88 5.50
N PHE A 97 -10.70 -11.62 6.65
CA PHE A 97 -9.25 -11.65 6.84
C PHE A 97 -8.66 -13.07 6.89
N ALA A 98 -9.46 -14.10 7.15
CA ALA A 98 -8.96 -15.48 7.18
C ALA A 98 -8.60 -15.98 5.78
N ASP A 99 -9.45 -15.69 4.78
CA ASP A 99 -9.19 -15.99 3.38
C ASP A 99 -8.00 -15.19 2.87
N PHE A 100 -7.89 -13.92 3.26
CA PHE A 100 -6.74 -13.08 2.94
C PHE A 100 -5.43 -13.66 3.51
N LEU A 101 -5.44 -14.09 4.78
CA LEU A 101 -4.28 -14.74 5.39
C LEU A 101 -3.86 -16.00 4.65
N LEU A 102 -4.83 -16.84 4.24
CA LEU A 102 -4.56 -18.07 3.50
C LEU A 102 -3.87 -17.76 2.17
N GLU A 103 -4.40 -16.80 1.40
CA GLU A 103 -3.81 -16.39 0.13
C GLU A 103 -2.41 -15.81 0.33
N LEU A 104 -2.21 -14.92 1.31
CA LEU A 104 -0.89 -14.37 1.63
C LEU A 104 0.12 -15.45 1.97
N GLN A 105 -0.27 -16.44 2.77
CA GLN A 105 0.59 -17.57 3.11
C GLN A 105 0.97 -18.35 1.85
N MET A 106 0.01 -18.67 0.98
CA MET A 106 0.26 -19.35 -0.29
C MET A 106 1.23 -18.57 -1.18
N LEU A 107 1.00 -17.27 -1.38
CA LEU A 107 1.85 -16.41 -2.20
C LEU A 107 3.26 -16.28 -1.62
N SER A 108 3.40 -16.14 -0.29
CA SER A 108 4.70 -16.01 0.38
C SER A 108 5.60 -17.24 0.21
N THR A 109 5.03 -18.43 -0.05
CA THR A 109 5.82 -19.65 -0.32
C THR A 109 6.68 -19.54 -1.58
N LYS A 110 6.34 -18.61 -2.50
CA LYS A 110 7.09 -18.37 -3.73
C LYS A 110 8.49 -17.77 -3.48
N ARG A 111 8.77 -17.24 -2.29
CA ARG A 111 10.07 -16.63 -1.90
C ARG A 111 10.57 -15.57 -2.88
N ILE A 112 9.63 -14.75 -3.35
CA ILE A 112 9.88 -13.58 -4.19
C ILE A 112 9.37 -12.32 -3.48
N LYS A 113 9.79 -11.14 -3.94
CA LYS A 113 9.16 -9.90 -3.51
C LYS A 113 7.70 -9.87 -3.97
N LEU A 114 6.82 -9.49 -3.06
CA LEU A 114 5.40 -9.28 -3.32
C LEU A 114 5.02 -7.91 -2.79
N ALA A 115 4.32 -7.14 -3.61
CA ALA A 115 3.76 -5.86 -3.22
C ALA A 115 2.26 -5.88 -3.48
N PHE A 116 1.50 -5.59 -2.44
CA PHE A 116 0.05 -5.57 -2.47
C PHE A 116 -0.45 -4.17 -2.15
N VAL A 117 -1.37 -3.67 -2.96
CA VAL A 117 -2.17 -2.50 -2.64
C VAL A 117 -3.51 -3.00 -2.11
N LEU A 118 -3.79 -2.69 -0.85
CA LEU A 118 -5.04 -3.04 -0.18
C LEU A 118 -5.96 -1.82 -0.23
N ILE A 119 -7.15 -1.97 -0.78
CA ILE A 119 -8.16 -0.92 -0.90
C ILE A 119 -9.38 -1.31 -0.08
N PHE A 120 -9.66 -0.50 0.92
CA PHE A 120 -10.79 -0.64 1.80
C PHE A 120 -11.78 0.49 1.50
N HIS A 121 -12.96 0.11 1.03
CA HIS A 121 -13.99 1.07 0.64
C HIS A 121 -14.48 1.91 1.83
N PRO A 122 -14.82 3.19 1.59
CA PRO A 122 -14.85 3.86 0.29
C PRO A 122 -13.49 4.38 -0.20
N ASP A 123 -12.47 4.51 0.66
CA ASP A 123 -11.34 5.39 0.35
C ASP A 123 -9.99 5.13 1.04
N LYS A 124 -9.83 4.04 1.78
CA LYS A 124 -8.59 3.78 2.51
C LYS A 124 -7.71 2.86 1.71
N SER A 125 -6.47 3.26 1.47
CA SER A 125 -5.48 2.45 0.76
C SER A 125 -4.22 2.26 1.59
N MET A 126 -3.67 1.05 1.59
CA MET A 126 -2.40 0.72 2.25
C MET A 126 -1.54 -0.14 1.33
N SER A 127 -0.23 -0.10 1.56
CA SER A 127 0.70 -1.05 0.93
C SER A 127 1.14 -2.11 1.92
N LEU A 128 0.98 -3.38 1.55
CA LEU A 128 1.61 -4.51 2.23
C LEU A 128 2.74 -5.04 1.34
N LEU A 129 3.96 -5.00 1.87
CA LEU A 129 5.17 -5.44 1.19
C LEU A 129 5.67 -6.71 1.86
N ILE A 130 6.05 -7.73 1.09
CA ILE A 130 6.66 -8.96 1.58
C ILE A 130 7.95 -9.19 0.78
N ASN A 131 9.09 -9.31 1.45
CA ASN A 131 10.36 -9.59 0.78
C ASN A 131 10.59 -11.09 0.55
N GLU A 132 11.70 -11.43 -0.08
CA GLU A 132 12.09 -12.81 -0.41
C GLU A 132 12.30 -13.67 0.85
N LEU A 133 12.62 -13.04 1.98
CA LEU A 133 12.75 -13.68 3.29
C LEU A 133 11.38 -13.88 3.95
N GLY A 134 10.29 -13.39 3.38
CA GLY A 134 8.94 -13.44 3.95
C GLY A 134 8.68 -12.39 5.03
N GLU A 135 9.62 -11.47 5.28
CA GLU A 135 9.39 -10.35 6.18
C GLU A 135 8.39 -9.39 5.54
N SER A 136 7.43 -8.93 6.34
CA SER A 136 6.35 -8.08 5.88
C SER A 136 6.39 -6.69 6.49
N ARG A 137 5.95 -5.69 5.73
CA ARG A 137 5.84 -4.28 6.14
C ARG A 137 4.51 -3.72 5.67
N LEU A 138 3.83 -3.02 6.56
CA LEU A 138 2.58 -2.31 6.26
C LEU A 138 2.84 -0.82 6.28
N ILE A 139 2.44 -0.15 5.20
CA ILE A 139 2.63 1.28 4.99
C ILE A 139 1.26 1.94 4.83
N ASP A 140 1.04 3.01 5.60
CA ASP A 140 -0.17 3.84 5.56
C ASP A 140 0.22 5.31 5.34
N SER A 141 -0.51 5.99 4.45
CA SER A 141 -0.36 7.42 4.16
C SER A 141 -1.45 8.27 4.81
N HIS A 142 -2.57 7.67 5.22
CA HIS A 142 -3.78 8.41 5.54
C HIS A 142 -3.64 9.24 6.83
N SER A 143 -3.01 8.68 7.87
CA SER A 143 -3.00 9.30 9.20
C SER A 143 -1.87 10.32 9.42
N HIS A 144 -1.05 10.56 8.40
CA HIS A 144 0.30 11.09 8.58
C HIS A 144 0.62 12.37 7.81
N LEU A 145 -0.38 13.18 7.42
CA LEU A 145 -0.23 14.57 6.93
C LEU A 145 1.07 14.79 6.11
N ASP A 146 1.06 14.35 4.85
CA ASP A 146 2.15 14.43 3.87
C ASP A 146 3.39 13.57 4.13
N SER A 147 3.50 12.89 5.27
CA SER A 147 4.73 12.14 5.61
C SER A 147 4.60 10.62 5.58
N GLY A 148 3.37 10.07 5.59
CA GLY A 148 3.10 8.62 5.70
C GLY A 148 3.87 7.91 6.83
N ALA A 149 3.71 6.60 6.97
CA ALA A 149 4.52 5.80 7.90
C ALA A 149 4.54 4.30 7.55
N ILE A 150 5.66 3.63 7.88
CA ILE A 150 5.59 2.21 8.23
C ILE A 150 4.89 2.11 9.58
N ILE A 151 3.70 1.51 9.58
CA ILE A 151 2.88 1.35 10.79
C ILE A 151 3.02 -0.03 11.44
N ALA A 152 3.50 -1.03 10.68
CA ALA A 152 3.80 -2.35 11.21
C ALA A 152 4.88 -3.08 10.40
N THR A 153 5.61 -3.96 11.08
CA THR A 153 6.51 -4.93 10.46
C THR A 153 6.37 -6.28 11.15
N ALA A 154 6.53 -7.38 10.41
CA ALA A 154 6.51 -8.72 10.98
C ALA A 154 7.53 -9.62 10.27
N SER A 155 8.16 -10.53 11.04
CA SER A 155 9.02 -11.57 10.49
C SER A 155 8.22 -12.62 9.69
N GLU A 156 8.91 -13.45 8.91
CA GLU A 156 8.32 -14.51 8.07
C GLU A 156 7.22 -15.32 8.75
N ASN A 157 7.48 -15.79 9.97
CA ASN A 157 6.57 -16.65 10.74
C ASN A 157 5.44 -15.87 11.45
N LYS A 158 5.29 -14.57 11.17
CA LYS A 158 4.36 -13.65 11.84
C LYS A 158 3.39 -12.97 10.87
N LEU A 159 3.21 -13.50 9.66
CA LEU A 159 2.17 -13.03 8.72
C LEU A 159 0.76 -13.01 9.34
N HIS A 160 0.42 -14.00 10.17
CA HIS A 160 -0.84 -14.00 10.91
C HIS A 160 -0.96 -12.81 11.88
N CYS A 161 0.13 -12.41 12.54
CA CYS A 161 0.14 -11.20 13.37
C CYS A 161 -0.03 -9.94 12.53
N MET A 162 0.55 -9.89 11.33
CA MET A 162 0.36 -8.77 10.40
C MET A 162 -1.12 -8.63 9.99
N VAL A 163 -1.76 -9.73 9.60
CA VAL A 163 -3.18 -9.72 9.22
C VAL A 163 -4.07 -9.36 10.40
N ASN A 164 -3.81 -9.91 11.59
CA ASN A 164 -4.54 -9.54 12.80
C ASN A 164 -4.37 -8.05 13.14
N TYR A 165 -3.15 -7.52 13.00
CA TYR A 165 -2.89 -6.09 13.20
C TYR A 165 -3.69 -5.23 12.23
N ILE A 166 -3.73 -5.58 10.94
CA ILE A 166 -4.53 -4.87 9.93
C ILE A 166 -6.00 -4.87 10.36
N GLN A 167 -6.55 -6.03 10.71
CA GLN A 167 -7.94 -6.16 11.15
C GLN A 167 -8.24 -5.32 12.39
N GLU A 168 -7.39 -5.38 13.42
CA GLU A 168 -7.56 -4.62 14.66
C GLU A 168 -7.42 -3.11 14.43
N MET A 169 -6.46 -2.70 13.59
CA MET A 169 -6.22 -1.30 13.23
C MET A 169 -7.46 -0.72 12.53
N ILE A 170 -7.99 -1.43 11.53
CA ILE A 170 -9.20 -0.99 10.80
C ILE A 170 -10.36 -0.80 11.77
N LEU A 171 -10.61 -1.79 12.65
CA LEU A 171 -11.69 -1.71 13.63
C LEU A 171 -11.49 -0.56 14.63
N ARG A 172 -10.26 -0.28 15.03
CA ARG A 172 -9.92 0.77 16.01
C ARG A 172 -9.98 2.17 15.40
N ASP A 173 -9.36 2.36 14.24
CA ASP A 173 -9.05 3.68 13.68
C ASP A 173 -10.07 4.11 12.61
N TRP A 174 -10.62 3.16 11.86
CA TRP A 174 -11.62 3.44 10.82
C TRP A 174 -13.03 3.06 11.29
N GLY A 175 -13.15 2.20 12.31
CA GLY A 175 -14.43 1.83 12.91
C GLY A 175 -15.27 0.92 12.00
N ASN A 176 -16.58 0.91 12.22
CA ASN A 176 -17.50 0.06 11.44
C ASN A 176 -17.82 0.59 10.04
N THR A 177 -17.25 1.73 9.62
CA THR A 177 -17.47 2.29 8.28
C THR A 177 -16.71 1.53 7.21
N VAL A 178 -15.66 0.81 7.61
CA VAL A 178 -14.85 -0.04 6.76
C VAL A 178 -15.01 -1.49 7.23
N GLN A 179 -15.73 -2.29 6.45
CA GLN A 179 -15.83 -3.73 6.64
C GLN A 179 -15.55 -4.43 5.31
N PRO A 180 -15.13 -5.71 5.34
CA PRO A 180 -15.12 -6.52 4.13
C PRO A 180 -16.46 -6.41 3.37
N PRO A 181 -16.44 -6.42 2.02
CA PRO A 181 -15.29 -6.77 1.19
C PRO A 181 -14.23 -5.66 1.06
N PHE A 182 -12.98 -6.07 0.84
CA PHE A 182 -11.88 -5.18 0.46
C PHE A 182 -11.12 -5.77 -0.72
N ASP A 183 -10.57 -4.88 -1.54
CA ASP A 183 -9.87 -5.26 -2.76
C ASP A 183 -8.36 -5.30 -2.52
N VAL A 184 -7.69 -6.25 -3.17
CA VAL A 184 -6.24 -6.41 -3.10
C VAL A 184 -5.72 -6.58 -4.50
N THR A 185 -4.81 -5.70 -4.91
CA THR A 185 -4.11 -5.81 -6.19
C THR A 185 -2.64 -6.06 -5.94
N THR A 186 -2.08 -7.07 -6.58
CA THR A 186 -0.62 -7.22 -6.64
C THR A 186 -0.04 -6.31 -7.71
N VAL A 187 1.12 -5.70 -7.44
CA VAL A 187 1.85 -4.89 -8.43
C VAL A 187 3.00 -5.72 -8.99
N LYS A 188 3.26 -5.58 -10.29
CA LYS A 188 4.40 -6.22 -10.97
C LYS A 188 5.18 -5.17 -11.74
N LEU A 189 6.50 -5.36 -11.83
CA LEU A 189 7.31 -4.58 -12.75
C LEU A 189 7.25 -5.17 -14.15
N LYS A 190 7.25 -4.32 -15.16
CA LYS A 190 7.39 -4.77 -16.54
C LYS A 190 8.83 -5.22 -16.78
N ALA A 191 8.99 -6.39 -17.38
CA ALA A 191 10.30 -6.85 -17.82
C ALA A 191 10.79 -5.94 -18.95
N CYS A 192 12.01 -5.40 -18.81
CA CYS A 192 12.71 -4.68 -19.87
C CYS A 192 13.14 -5.62 -21.01
#